data_AF-J6EIQ9-F1
#
_entry.id   AF-J6EIQ9-F1
#
_cell.length_a   1.000
_cell.length_b   1.000
_cell.length_c   1.000
_cell.angle_alpha   90.00
_cell.angle_beta   90.00
_cell.angle_gamma   90.00
#
_symmetry.space_group_name_H-M   'P 1'
#
loop_
_entity.id
_entity.type
_entity.pdbx_description
1 polymer ?
#
loop_
_entity_poly.entity_id
_entity_poly.type
_entity_poly.pdbx_seq_one_letter_code
_entity_poly.pdbx_strand_id
1 'polypeptide(L)'
;MNNNVEELLRRIPLYNKYGKGFPQETVTRLQMPEFRLPPLQPTKDLLNPWFEECDNVTKVCQLHDSSSKKFDQWYKEHYMSKKPPGMAGNMLLSPSRKGNS
;
A
#
# COMPACT_ATOMS: atom_id res chain seq x y z
N MET A 1 -7.93 27.30 84.42
CA MET A 1 -8.34 26.70 83.13
C MET A 1 -7.26 25.70 82.74
N ASN A 2 -7.65 24.45 82.51
CA ASN A 2 -6.82 23.24 82.50
C ASN A 2 -5.88 23.10 81.28
N ASN A 3 -5.57 24.20 80.59
CA ASN A 3 -4.83 24.21 79.33
C ASN A 3 -3.48 23.50 79.40
N ASN A 4 -2.80 23.56 80.56
CA ASN A 4 -1.51 22.90 80.75
C ASN A 4 -1.65 21.36 80.72
N VAL A 5 -2.73 20.82 81.28
CA VAL A 5 -3.02 19.37 81.29
C VAL A 5 -3.49 18.92 79.91
N GLU A 6 -4.30 19.72 79.21
CA GLU A 6 -4.68 19.43 77.83
C GLU A 6 -3.49 19.44 76.87
N GLU A 7 -2.53 20.36 77.07
CA GLU A 7 -1.31 20.40 76.29
C GLU A 7 -0.39 19.19 76.59
N LEU A 8 -0.31 18.77 77.85
CA LEU A 8 0.40 17.55 78.24
C LEU A 8 -0.24 16.30 77.60
N LEU A 9 -1.58 16.18 77.65
CA LEU A 9 -2.31 15.05 77.10
C LEU A 9 -2.16 14.95 75.58
N ARG A 10 -2.09 16.08 74.87
CA ARG A 10 -1.87 16.13 73.41
C ARG A 10 -0.44 15.79 73.00
N ARG A 11 0.53 16.03 73.89
CA ARG A 11 1.94 15.66 73.65
C ARG A 11 2.19 14.16 73.76
N ILE A 12 1.28 13.40 74.39
CA ILE A 12 1.38 11.94 74.50
C ILE A 12 0.65 11.31 73.30
N PRO A 13 1.35 10.55 72.43
CA PRO A 13 0.70 9.90 71.30
C PRO A 13 -0.27 8.82 71.78
N LEU A 14 -1.43 8.73 71.12
CA LEU A 14 -2.40 7.69 71.41
C LEU A 14 -1.97 6.39 70.74
N TYR A 15 -2.10 5.30 71.47
CA TYR A 15 -1.76 3.96 71.00
C TYR A 15 -3.01 3.12 70.80
N ASN A 16 -2.98 2.28 69.78
CA ASN A 16 -4.03 1.32 69.55
C ASN A 16 -3.91 0.16 70.55
N LYS A 17 -5.01 -0.17 71.25
CA LYS A 17 -5.11 -1.26 72.23
C LYS A 17 -4.62 -2.61 71.69
N TYR A 18 -4.84 -2.87 70.40
CA TYR A 18 -4.50 -4.14 69.76
C TYR A 18 -3.05 -4.19 69.25
N GLY A 19 -2.30 -3.08 69.34
CA GLY A 19 -0.90 -3.00 68.96
C GLY A 19 -0.62 -3.59 67.57
N LYS A 20 0.22 -4.63 67.53
CA LYS A 20 0.59 -5.36 66.32
C LYS A 20 -0.48 -6.33 65.80
N GLY A 21 -1.50 -6.64 66.60
CA GLY A 21 -2.65 -7.45 66.19
C GLY A 21 -3.72 -6.64 65.47
N PHE A 22 -3.56 -5.32 65.36
CA PHE A 22 -4.45 -4.48 64.55
C PHE A 22 -4.10 -4.68 63.07
N PRO A 23 -5.09 -4.99 62.20
CA PRO A 23 -4.83 -5.21 60.78
C PRO A 23 -4.29 -3.92 60.16
N GLN A 24 -3.12 -4.03 59.52
CA GLN A 24 -2.56 -2.98 58.69
C GLN A 24 -2.74 -3.36 57.23
N GLU A 25 -2.87 -2.36 56.36
CA GLU A 25 -2.79 -2.60 54.92
C GLU A 25 -1.37 -3.02 54.56
N THR A 26 -1.16 -4.33 54.48
CA THR A 26 0.14 -4.94 54.17
C THR A 26 0.38 -5.08 52.66
N VAL A 27 -0.68 -4.97 51.85
CA VAL A 27 -0.62 -5.21 50.41
C VAL A 27 -1.09 -3.98 49.67
N THR A 28 -0.17 -3.36 48.93
CA THR A 28 -0.48 -2.24 48.04
C THR A 28 -1.08 -2.75 46.74
N ARG A 29 -2.03 -1.99 46.17
CA ARG A 29 -2.65 -2.32 44.89
C ARG A 29 -1.60 -2.38 43.77
N LEU A 30 -1.48 -3.55 43.16
CA LEU A 30 -0.61 -3.74 41.99
C LEU A 30 -1.16 -2.90 40.81
N GLN A 31 -0.34 -2.01 40.29
CA GLN A 31 -0.65 -1.28 39.06
C GLN A 31 -0.22 -2.12 37.87
N MET A 32 -1.19 -2.55 37.06
CA MET A 32 -0.91 -3.29 35.83
C MET A 32 -0.44 -2.31 34.76
N PRO A 33 0.66 -2.61 34.04
CA PRO A 33 1.14 -1.75 32.98
C PRO A 33 0.17 -1.76 31.79
N GLU A 34 0.18 -0.67 31.04
CA GLU A 34 -0.58 -0.56 29.81
C GLU A 34 0.12 -1.32 28.67
N PHE A 35 -0.58 -2.26 28.05
CA PHE A 35 -0.12 -2.93 26.85
C PHE A 35 -0.67 -2.21 25.62
N ARG A 36 0.23 -1.65 24.81
CA ARG A 36 -0.13 -1.06 23.52
C ARG A 36 0.26 -2.01 22.40
N LEU A 37 -0.74 -2.55 21.72
CA LEU A 37 -0.53 -3.28 20.49
C LEU A 37 -0.40 -2.27 19.34
N PRO A 38 0.61 -2.40 18.48
CA PRO A 38 0.74 -1.50 17.34
C PRO A 38 -0.48 -1.66 16.43
N PRO A 39 -1.01 -0.56 15.87
CA PRO A 39 -2.02 -0.66 14.85
C PRO A 39 -1.43 -1.38 13.66
N LEU A 40 -2.12 -2.41 13.16
CA LEU A 40 -1.82 -2.95 11.85
C LEU A 40 -2.06 -1.81 10.85
N GLN A 41 -0.99 -1.27 10.24
CA GLN A 41 -1.18 -0.34 9.12
C GLN A 41 -2.10 -1.01 8.10
N PRO A 42 -3.03 -0.28 7.46
CA PRO A 42 -3.86 -0.85 6.43
C PRO A 42 -2.95 -1.35 5.31
N THR A 43 -2.72 -2.66 5.28
CA THR A 43 -1.80 -3.30 4.32
C THR A 43 -2.23 -3.01 2.89
N LYS A 44 -3.52 -2.69 2.71
CA LYS A 44 -4.14 -2.27 1.45
C LYS A 44 -3.52 -0.98 0.91
N ASP A 45 -3.30 0.03 1.75
CA ASP A 45 -2.80 1.33 1.30
C ASP A 45 -1.33 1.25 0.86
N LEU A 46 -0.57 0.30 1.43
CA LEU A 46 0.79 0.03 1.01
C LEU A 46 0.84 -0.85 -0.24
N LEU A 47 0.00 -1.88 -0.37
CA LEU A 47 0.07 -2.85 -1.47
C LEU A 47 -0.56 -2.35 -2.78
N ASN A 48 -1.56 -1.46 -2.71
CA ASN A 48 -2.25 -0.97 -3.91
C ASN A 48 -1.30 -0.26 -4.91
N PRO A 49 -0.41 0.66 -4.48
CA PRO A 49 0.55 1.30 -5.39
C PRO A 49 1.49 0.31 -6.08
N TRP A 50 1.94 -0.75 -5.38
CA TRP A 50 2.80 -1.79 -5.97
C TRP A 50 2.07 -2.60 -7.05
N PHE A 51 0.78 -2.86 -6.83
CA PHE A 51 -0.04 -3.52 -7.83
C PHE A 51 -0.26 -2.63 -9.06
N GLU A 52 -0.58 -1.35 -8.83
CA GLU A 52 -0.79 -0.37 -9.89
C GLU A 52 0.47 -0.16 -10.75
N GLU A 53 1.65 -0.17 -10.14
CA GLU A 53 2.92 -0.11 -10.87
C GLU A 53 3.08 -1.30 -11.83
N CYS A 54 2.85 -2.53 -11.35
CA CYS A 54 2.92 -3.73 -12.18
C CYS A 54 1.90 -3.70 -13.34
N ASP A 55 0.68 -3.22 -13.07
CA ASP A 55 -0.36 -3.10 -14.09
C ASP A 55 0.01 -2.05 -15.15
N ASN A 56 0.58 -0.92 -14.74
CA ASN A 56 1.06 0.11 -15.66
C ASN A 56 2.22 -0.39 -16.54
N VAL A 57 3.19 -1.11 -15.98
CA VAL A 57 4.27 -1.73 -16.76
C VAL A 57 3.70 -2.70 -17.79
N THR A 58 2.72 -3.51 -17.40
CA THR A 58 2.06 -4.45 -18.32
C THR A 58 1.39 -3.72 -19.49
N LYS A 59 0.66 -2.62 -19.22
CA LYS A 59 0.04 -1.79 -20.25
C LYS A 59 1.08 -1.17 -21.21
N VAL A 60 2.22 -0.72 -20.69
CA VAL A 60 3.31 -0.17 -21.51
C VAL A 60 3.90 -1.23 -22.43
N CYS A 61 4.13 -2.45 -21.94
CA CYS A 61 4.60 -3.56 -22.77
C CYS A 61 3.59 -3.89 -23.89
N GLN A 62 2.30 -3.96 -23.57
CA GLN A 62 1.26 -4.20 -24.58
C GLN A 62 1.20 -3.09 -25.63
N LEU A 63 1.40 -1.83 -25.22
CA LEU A 63 1.46 -0.69 -26.15
C LEU A 63 2.67 -0.78 -27.07
N HIS A 64 3.84 -1.13 -26.52
CA HIS A 64 5.05 -1.37 -27.29
C HIS A 64 4.83 -2.48 -28.33
N ASP A 65 4.31 -3.63 -27.92
CA ASP A 65 4.10 -4.78 -28.79
C ASP A 65 3.04 -4.53 -29.88
N SER A 66 2.02 -3.74 -29.57
CA SER A 66 0.97 -3.37 -30.54
C SER A 66 1.39 -2.27 -31.52
N SER A 67 2.50 -1.56 -31.27
CA SER A 67 2.96 -0.46 -32.12
C SER A 67 3.44 -0.95 -33.50
N SER A 68 4.04 -2.14 -33.59
CA SER A 68 4.44 -2.74 -34.87
C SER A 68 3.23 -2.99 -35.78
N LYS A 69 2.11 -3.48 -35.22
CA LYS A 69 0.89 -3.75 -35.98
C LYS A 69 0.26 -2.47 -36.54
N LYS A 70 0.29 -1.38 -35.77
CA LYS A 70 -0.16 -0.05 -36.22
C LYS A 70 0.69 0.46 -37.37
N PHE A 71 2.01 0.26 -37.28
CA PHE A 71 2.93 0.62 -38.35
C PHE A 71 2.67 -0.18 -39.63
N ASP A 72 2.50 -1.50 -39.53
CA ASP A 72 2.25 -2.36 -40.71
C ASP A 72 0.95 -1.98 -41.43
N GLN A 73 -0.10 -1.67 -40.66
CA GLN A 73 -1.38 -1.21 -41.21
C GLN A 73 -1.21 0.12 -41.95
N TRP A 74 -0.53 1.10 -41.32
CA TRP A 74 -0.21 2.38 -41.94
C TRP A 74 0.65 2.21 -43.20
N TYR A 75 1.68 1.37 -43.14
CA TYR A 75 2.61 1.12 -44.24
C TYR A 75 1.90 0.49 -45.45
N LYS A 76 1.01 -0.47 -45.20
CA LYS A 76 0.17 -1.08 -46.24
C LYS A 76 -0.74 -0.03 -46.89
N GLU A 77 -1.39 0.81 -46.09
CA GLU A 77 -2.37 1.76 -46.57
C GLU A 77 -1.75 2.98 -47.28
N HIS A 78 -0.60 3.48 -46.83
CA HIS A 78 -0.03 4.70 -47.38
C HIS A 78 1.03 4.47 -48.46
N TYR A 79 1.81 3.39 -48.35
CA TYR A 79 2.93 3.14 -49.25
C TYR A 79 2.66 2.00 -50.23
N MET A 80 2.12 0.85 -49.78
CA MET A 80 1.81 -0.26 -50.69
C MET A 80 0.64 0.06 -51.64
N SER A 81 -0.38 0.80 -51.18
CA SER A 81 -1.54 1.17 -52.02
C SER A 81 -1.19 2.10 -53.19
N LYS A 82 -0.15 2.93 -53.03
CA LYS A 82 0.31 3.89 -54.04
C LYS A 82 1.39 3.32 -54.96
N LYS A 83 1.80 2.05 -54.78
CA LYS A 83 2.80 1.44 -55.65
C LYS A 83 2.21 1.08 -57.02
N PRO A 84 2.94 1.32 -58.11
CA PRO A 84 2.49 0.98 -59.45
C PRO A 84 2.19 -0.52 -59.60
N PRO A 85 1.16 -0.88 -60.39
CA PRO A 85 0.86 -2.28 -60.72
C PRO A 85 2.08 -2.87 -61.45
N GLY A 86 2.77 -3.81 -60.79
CA GLY A 86 4.01 -4.43 -61.29
C GLY A 86 5.12 -4.53 -60.24
N MET A 87 5.09 -3.72 -59.18
CA MET A 87 6.00 -3.88 -58.03
C MET A 87 5.38 -4.60 -56.82
N ALA A 88 4.05 -4.67 -56.73
CA ALA A 88 3.34 -5.23 -55.58
C ALA A 88 2.92 -6.71 -55.77
N GLY A 89 3.07 -7.28 -56.96
CA GLY A 89 2.75 -8.67 -57.24
C GLY A 89 3.67 -9.23 -58.33
N ASN A 90 3.97 -10.53 -58.25
CA ASN A 90 4.67 -11.31 -59.29
C ASN A 90 3.83 -11.42 -60.57
N MET A 91 3.38 -10.31 -61.14
CA MET A 91 2.72 -10.28 -62.42
C MET A 91 3.81 -10.10 -63.47
N LEU A 92 4.32 -11.22 -63.97
CA LEU A 92 5.10 -11.27 -65.20
C LEU A 92 4.30 -10.55 -66.28
N LEU A 93 4.75 -9.36 -66.66
CA LEU A 93 4.22 -8.61 -67.80
C LEU A 93 4.70 -9.30 -69.08
N SER A 94 4.06 -10.42 -69.43
CA SER A 94 4.29 -11.09 -70.70
C SER A 94 3.71 -10.23 -71.83
N PRO A 95 4.47 -9.92 -72.90
CA PRO A 95 3.95 -9.14 -74.01
C PRO A 95 2.81 -9.90 -74.70
N SER A 96 1.60 -9.36 -74.62
CA SER A 96 0.46 -9.87 -75.40
C SER A 96 0.64 -9.40 -76.85
N ARG A 97 1.04 -10.32 -77.72
CA ARG A 97 1.16 -10.08 -79.16
C ARG A 97 -0.25 -9.86 -79.72
N LYS A 98 -0.60 -8.60 -80.03
CA LYS A 98 -1.80 -8.28 -80.81
C LYS A 98 -1.65 -8.95 -82.18
N GLY A 99 -2.42 -10.01 -82.41
CA GLY A 99 -2.60 -10.60 -83.73
C GLY A 99 -3.27 -9.58 -84.63
N ASN A 100 -2.49 -9.02 -85.55
CA ASN A 100 -2.99 -8.47 -86.80
C ASN A 100 -2.48 -9.38 -87.91
N SER A 101 -3.38 -9.63 -88.87
CA SER A 101 -3.31 -10.54 -90.04
C SER A 101 -3.87 -11.94 -89.81
#